data_AF-A0A964AK92-F1
#
_entry.id   AF-A0A964AK92-F1
#
_cell.length_a   1.000
_cell.length_b   1.000
_cell.length_c   1.000
_cell.angle_alpha   90.00
_cell.angle_beta   90.00
_cell.angle_gamma   90.00
#
_symmetry.space_group_name_H-M   'P 1'
#
loop_
_entity.id
_entity.type
_entity.pdbx_description
1 polymer ?
#
loop_
_entity_poly.entity_id
_entity_poly.type
_entity_poly.pdbx_seq_one_letter_code
_entity_poly.pdbx_strand_id
1 'polypeptide(L)'
;MATLPTWIVIADARRAFVYSTDMEELLHERDFEPADGAPERFAAQLAAALGKAEDDGALRRLVIAAKEPFLAVLQAAMPPHLRRRIARVMPEDLCAVPEHALLARVHQALDDGAAAA
;
A
#
# COMPACT_ATOMS: atom_id res chain seq x y z
N MET A 1 17.63 16.61 -0.78
CA MET A 1 16.29 16.77 -1.37
C MET A 1 15.33 16.04 -0.46
N ALA A 2 14.29 16.69 0.07
CA ALA A 2 13.31 16.01 0.91
C ALA A 2 12.60 14.94 0.05
N THR A 3 12.87 13.67 0.33
CA THR A 3 12.14 12.54 -0.24
C THR A 3 10.71 12.65 0.26
N LEU A 4 9.75 12.83 -0.66
CA LEU A 4 8.33 12.93 -0.34
C LEU A 4 7.80 11.61 0.26
N PRO A 5 6.75 11.65 1.10
CA PRO A 5 6.19 10.45 1.73
C PRO A 5 5.68 9.49 0.67
N THR A 6 6.25 8.29 0.66
CA THR A 6 5.71 7.15 -0.06
C THR A 6 5.00 6.26 0.95
N TRP A 7 3.75 5.92 0.68
CA TRP A 7 3.07 4.89 1.46
C TRP A 7 3.16 3.55 0.77
N ILE A 8 3.39 2.53 1.58
CA ILE A 8 3.52 1.14 1.16
C ILE A 8 2.36 0.39 1.82
N VAL A 9 1.47 -0.12 1.00
CA VAL A 9 0.32 -0.90 1.44
C VAL A 9 0.57 -2.35 1.11
N ILE A 10 0.54 -3.19 2.12
CA ILE A 10 0.78 -4.62 2.00
C ILE A 10 -0.43 -5.34 2.53
N ALA A 11 -1.19 -5.95 1.65
CA ALA A 11 -2.49 -6.47 2.03
C ALA A 11 -2.76 -7.84 1.42
N ASP A 12 -3.39 -8.69 2.21
CA ASP A 12 -4.00 -9.94 1.79
C ASP A 12 -5.53 -9.89 2.07
N ALA A 13 -6.24 -10.99 1.84
CA ALA A 13 -7.68 -11.04 2.07
C ALA A 13 -8.10 -11.01 3.55
N ARG A 14 -7.14 -11.03 4.48
CA ARG A 14 -7.31 -11.18 5.94
C ARG A 14 -6.71 -10.03 6.73
N ARG A 15 -5.68 -9.36 6.21
CA ARG A 15 -4.96 -8.28 6.89
C ARG A 15 -4.34 -7.30 5.91
N ALA A 16 -4.10 -6.09 6.39
CA ALA A 16 -3.38 -5.06 5.64
C ALA A 16 -2.44 -4.32 6.58
N PHE A 17 -1.23 -4.06 6.10
CA PHE A 17 -0.21 -3.24 6.74
C PHE A 17 0.03 -2.01 5.89
N VAL A 18 0.17 -0.85 6.53
CA VAL A 18 0.41 0.42 5.85
C VAL A 18 1.63 1.09 6.45
N TYR A 19 2.62 1.37 5.62
CA TYR A 19 3.88 1.95 6.02
C TYR A 19 4.08 3.30 5.35
N SER A 20 4.67 4.27 6.04
CA SER A 20 4.99 5.59 5.48
C SER A 20 6.49 5.84 5.56
N THR A 21 7.10 6.36 4.48
CA THR A 21 8.54 6.63 4.41
C THR A 21 8.92 8.06 4.81
N ASP A 22 8.02 8.84 5.42
CA ASP A 22 8.37 10.19 5.90
C ASP A 22 9.09 10.12 7.25
N MET A 23 10.42 10.24 7.15
CA MET A 23 11.38 10.66 8.17
C MET A 23 11.86 9.72 9.27
N GLU A 24 11.18 8.65 9.72
CA GLU A 24 11.70 7.95 10.92
C GLU A 24 11.17 6.53 11.19
N GLU A 25 11.18 5.63 10.19
CA GLU A 25 10.97 4.16 10.42
C GLU A 25 9.74 3.78 11.28
N LEU A 26 8.71 4.63 11.36
CA LEU A 26 7.53 4.35 12.15
C LEU A 26 6.47 3.71 11.26
N LEU A 27 6.50 2.39 11.25
CA LEU A 27 5.43 1.56 10.71
C LEU A 27 4.18 1.76 11.56
N HIS A 28 3.23 2.53 11.05
CA HIS A 28 1.88 2.53 11.60
C HIS A 28 1.15 1.28 11.14
N GLU A 29 1.49 0.15 11.77
CA GLU A 29 0.71 -1.08 11.69
C GLU A 29 -0.74 -0.75 12.11
N ARG A 30 -1.62 -0.65 11.11
CA ARG A 30 -3.05 -0.72 11.33
C ARG A 30 -3.48 -2.06 10.81
N ASP A 31 -3.56 -3.05 11.71
CA ASP A 31 -4.24 -4.29 11.41
C ASP A 31 -5.70 -3.97 11.05
N PHE A 32 -6.01 -4.11 9.77
CA PHE A 32 -7.38 -4.18 9.34
C PHE A 32 -7.74 -5.67 9.28
N GLU A 33 -8.68 -6.12 10.09
CA GLU A 33 -9.28 -7.45 9.94
C GLU A 33 -10.64 -7.32 9.22
N PRO A 34 -10.98 -8.20 8.26
CA PRO A 34 -12.26 -8.17 7.61
C PRO A 34 -13.36 -8.53 8.62
N ALA A 35 -14.22 -7.56 8.94
CA ALA A 35 -15.30 -7.75 9.93
C ALA A 35 -16.22 -8.96 9.63
N ASP A 36 -16.36 -9.34 8.35
CA ASP A 36 -17.23 -10.44 7.90
C ASP A 36 -16.50 -11.44 6.96
N GLY A 37 -15.17 -11.37 6.83
CA GLY A 37 -14.42 -12.16 5.83
C GLY A 37 -14.68 -11.78 4.37
N ALA A 38 -15.43 -10.70 4.09
CA ALA A 38 -15.74 -10.24 2.74
C ALA A 38 -14.60 -9.35 2.17
N PRO A 39 -13.85 -9.82 1.15
CA PRO A 39 -12.70 -9.09 0.61
C PRO A 39 -13.09 -7.75 -0.02
N GLU A 40 -14.31 -7.60 -0.53
CA GLU A 40 -14.81 -6.36 -1.14
C GLU A 40 -15.01 -5.25 -0.10
N ARG A 41 -15.59 -5.60 1.06
CA ARG A 41 -15.76 -4.65 2.17
C ARG A 41 -14.41 -4.23 2.72
N PHE A 42 -13.50 -5.19 2.84
CA PHE A 42 -12.15 -4.97 3.30
C PHE A 42 -11.39 -4.00 2.37
N ALA A 43 -11.41 -4.28 1.07
CA ALA A 43 -10.87 -3.43 0.03
C ALA A 43 -11.45 -2.00 0.07
N ALA A 44 -12.77 -1.86 0.26
CA ALA A 44 -13.43 -0.57 0.35
C ALA A 44 -12.99 0.23 1.59
N GLN A 45 -12.86 -0.41 2.75
CA GLN A 45 -12.35 0.24 3.97
C GLN A 45 -10.91 0.71 3.81
N LEU A 46 -10.05 -0.13 3.23
CA LEU A 46 -8.65 0.21 2.97
C LEU A 46 -8.56 1.36 1.97
N ALA A 47 -9.33 1.32 0.87
CA ALA A 47 -9.40 2.40 -0.11
C ALA A 47 -9.86 3.73 0.51
N ALA A 48 -10.85 3.70 1.41
CA ALA A 48 -11.33 4.89 2.10
C ALA A 48 -10.27 5.47 3.05
N ALA A 49 -9.53 4.62 3.78
CA ALA A 49 -8.43 5.06 4.65
C ALA A 49 -7.31 5.72 3.85
N LEU A 50 -6.95 5.14 2.69
CA LEU A 50 -5.94 5.71 1.79
C LEU A 50 -6.41 7.01 1.14
N GLY A 51 -7.67 7.09 0.74
CA GLY A 51 -8.26 8.33 0.21
C GLY A 51 -8.21 9.45 1.24
N LYS A 52 -8.54 9.17 2.50
CA LYS A 52 -8.41 10.16 3.58
C LYS A 52 -6.97 10.63 3.77
N ALA A 53 -5.99 9.72 3.72
CA ALA A 53 -4.57 10.09 3.80
C ALA A 53 -4.10 10.93 2.60
N GLU A 54 -4.66 10.70 1.41
CA GLU A 54 -4.43 11.56 0.24
C GLU A 54 -5.02 12.96 0.44
N ASP A 55 -6.26 13.04 0.90
CA ASP A 55 -6.96 14.30 1.16
C ASP A 55 -6.23 15.15 2.23
N ASP A 56 -5.70 14.50 3.26
CA ASP A 56 -4.90 15.13 4.31
C ASP A 56 -3.48 15.54 3.83
N GLY A 57 -3.11 15.23 2.58
CA GLY A 57 -1.81 15.52 1.99
C GLY A 57 -0.66 14.64 2.51
N ALA A 58 -0.97 13.61 3.29
CA ALA A 58 -0.01 12.67 3.86
C ALA A 58 0.42 11.58 2.87
N LEU A 59 -0.35 11.37 1.80
CA LEU A 59 -0.07 10.41 0.73
C LEU A 59 0.26 11.11 -0.60
N ARG A 60 1.51 11.02 -1.05
CA ARG A 60 1.94 11.50 -2.38
C ARG A 60 2.08 10.39 -3.41
N ARG A 61 2.54 9.23 -2.97
CA ARG A 61 2.84 8.06 -3.80
C ARG A 61 2.43 6.79 -3.07
N LEU A 62 1.88 5.84 -3.81
CA LEU A 62 1.37 4.58 -3.29
C LEU A 62 2.08 3.39 -3.94
N VAL A 63 2.57 2.46 -3.12
CA VAL A 63 3.02 1.14 -3.53
C VAL A 63 2.07 0.12 -2.95
N ILE A 64 1.58 -0.81 -3.78
CA ILE A 64 0.66 -1.87 -3.33
C ILE A 64 1.32 -3.23 -3.52
N ALA A 65 1.45 -4.01 -2.45
CA ALA A 65 1.83 -5.41 -2.50
C ALA A 65 0.64 -6.27 -2.05
N ALA A 66 0.06 -7.02 -2.99
CA ALA A 66 -1.09 -7.88 -2.72
C ALA A 66 -1.18 -8.99 -3.76
N LYS A 67 -1.60 -10.18 -3.33
CA LYS A 67 -1.93 -11.29 -4.24
C LYS A 67 -3.28 -11.09 -4.94
N GLU A 68 -3.42 -11.70 -6.11
CA GLU A 68 -4.73 -11.93 -6.71
C GLU A 68 -5.53 -12.97 -5.90
N PRO A 69 -6.88 -12.91 -5.88
CA PRO A 69 -7.74 -11.94 -6.56
C PRO A 69 -7.90 -10.61 -5.80
N PHE A 70 -7.37 -10.51 -4.57
CA PHE A 70 -7.61 -9.36 -3.69
C PHE A 70 -7.13 -8.04 -4.29
N LEU A 71 -5.98 -8.05 -4.97
CA LEU A 71 -5.47 -6.88 -5.68
C LEU A 71 -6.49 -6.27 -6.66
N ALA A 72 -7.20 -7.10 -7.43
CA ALA A 72 -8.20 -6.64 -8.39
C ALA A 72 -9.40 -6.00 -7.67
N VAL A 73 -9.83 -6.60 -6.56
CA VAL A 73 -10.91 -6.08 -5.71
C VAL A 73 -10.51 -4.74 -5.09
N LEU A 74 -9.29 -4.63 -4.58
CA LEU A 74 -8.74 -3.40 -4.03
C LEU A 74 -8.68 -2.29 -5.09
N GLN A 75 -8.14 -2.57 -6.27
CA GLN A 75 -8.08 -1.59 -7.36
C GLN A 75 -9.45 -1.14 -7.84
N ALA A 76 -10.45 -2.03 -7.84
CA ALA A 76 -11.83 -1.71 -8.17
C ALA A 76 -12.46 -0.78 -7.12
N ALA A 77 -12.17 -1.01 -5.85
CA ALA A 77 -12.64 -0.18 -4.73
C ALA A 77 -11.95 1.19 -4.66
N MET A 78 -10.72 1.32 -5.19
CA MET A 78 -9.98 2.57 -5.16
C MET A 78 -10.58 3.63 -6.11
N PRO A 79 -10.72 4.88 -5.65
CA PRO A 79 -11.15 5.97 -6.52
C PRO A 79 -10.08 6.33 -7.57
N PRO A 80 -10.47 6.99 -8.68
CA PRO A 80 -9.54 7.25 -9.79
C PRO A 80 -8.35 8.14 -9.45
N HIS A 81 -8.49 9.08 -8.51
CA HIS A 81 -7.40 9.94 -8.04
C HIS A 81 -6.33 9.11 -7.32
N LEU A 82 -6.75 8.23 -6.41
CA LEU A 82 -5.85 7.35 -5.68
C LEU A 82 -5.14 6.36 -6.60
N ARG A 83 -5.84 5.82 -7.60
CA ARG A 83 -5.22 4.93 -8.61
C ARG A 83 -4.09 5.60 -9.39
N ARG A 84 -4.18 6.91 -9.66
CA ARG A 84 -3.11 7.68 -10.31
C ARG A 84 -1.88 7.89 -9.41
N ARG A 85 -2.02 7.68 -8.10
CA ARG A 85 -0.91 7.74 -7.14
C ARG A 85 -0.15 6.43 -7.02
N ILE A 86 -0.70 5.33 -7.55
CA ILE A 86 -0.03 4.04 -7.57
C ILE A 86 1.21 4.14 -8.45
N ALA A 87 2.37 4.20 -7.82
CA ALA A 87 3.64 4.16 -8.53
C ALA A 87 4.05 2.72 -8.86
N ARG A 88 3.66 1.75 -8.02
CA ARG A 88 4.03 0.35 -8.22
C ARG A 88 2.97 -0.60 -7.65
N VAL A 89 2.79 -1.71 -8.35
CA VAL A 89 1.99 -2.85 -7.89
C VAL A 89 2.89 -4.07 -7.90
N MET A 90 2.94 -4.78 -6.77
CA MET A 90 3.71 -6.01 -6.58
C MET A 90 2.70 -7.14 -6.35
N PRO A 91 2.52 -8.08 -7.30
CA PRO A 91 1.55 -9.18 -7.18
C PRO A 91 2.08 -10.30 -6.26
N GLU A 92 2.70 -9.94 -5.14
CA GLU A 92 3.27 -10.85 -4.16
C GLU A 92 2.72 -10.53 -2.77
N ASP A 93 2.71 -11.55 -1.93
CA ASP A 93 2.28 -11.44 -0.53
C ASP A 93 3.51 -11.21 0.34
N LEU A 94 3.65 -9.98 0.79
CA LEU A 94 4.72 -9.57 1.68
C LEU A 94 4.28 -9.57 3.16
N CYS A 95 3.08 -10.05 3.49
CA CYS A 95 2.58 -10.04 4.87
C CYS A 95 3.36 -10.99 5.80
N ALA A 96 4.14 -11.92 5.25
CA ALA A 96 5.02 -12.82 6.00
C ALA A 96 6.48 -12.34 6.03
N VAL A 97 6.80 -11.23 5.37
CA VAL A 97 8.16 -10.70 5.26
C VAL A 97 8.41 -9.78 6.45
N PRO A 98 9.54 -9.94 7.17
CA PRO A 98 9.85 -9.07 8.28
C PRO A 98 10.08 -7.63 7.80
N GLU A 99 9.67 -6.68 8.64
CA GLU A 99 9.69 -5.23 8.36
C GLU A 99 11.03 -4.73 7.79
N HIS A 100 12.17 -5.16 8.35
CA HIS A 100 13.49 -4.74 7.89
C HIS A 100 13.81 -5.20 6.45
N ALA A 101 13.27 -6.34 6.01
CA ALA A 101 13.43 -6.84 4.64
C ALA A 101 12.40 -6.23 3.68
N LEU A 102 11.29 -5.74 4.23
CA LEU A 102 10.17 -5.16 3.50
C LEU A 102 10.55 -3.81 2.88
N LEU A 103 11.16 -2.93 3.68
CA LEU A 103 11.65 -1.63 3.22
C LEU A 103 12.70 -1.79 2.12
N ALA A 104 13.65 -2.72 2.30
CA ALA A 104 14.66 -3.01 1.29
C ALA A 104 14.04 -3.46 -0.05
N ARG A 105 13.03 -4.34 -0.02
CA ARG A 105 12.33 -4.78 -1.23
C ARG A 105 11.56 -3.67 -1.91
N VAL A 106 10.90 -2.80 -1.14
CA VAL A 106 10.12 -1.71 -1.70
C VAL A 106 11.02 -0.64 -2.29
N HIS A 107 12.13 -0.30 -1.63
CA HIS A 107 13.14 0.59 -2.20
C HIS A 107 13.69 0.02 -3.51
N GLN A 108 14.08 -1.26 -3.53
CA GLN A 108 14.54 -1.91 -4.75
C GLN A 108 13.47 -1.88 -5.86
N ALA A 109 12.21 -2.17 -5.54
CA ALA A 109 11.11 -2.13 -6.50
C ALA A 109 10.80 -0.71 -7.03
N LEU A 110 11.05 0.33 -6.22
CA LEU A 110 10.91 1.73 -6.61
C LEU A 110 12.08 2.20 -7.49
N ASP A 111 13.31 1.79 -7.16
CA ASP A 111 14.52 2.11 -7.93
C ASP A 111 14.54 1.41 -9.30
N ASP A 112 14.14 0.14 -9.36
CA ASP A 112 13.99 -0.61 -10.61
C ASP A 112 12.95 0.02 -11.55
N GLY A 113 11.93 0.66 -10.98
CA GLY A 113 10.92 1.41 -11.74
C GLY A 113 11.43 2.75 -12.29
N ALA A 114 12.38 3.38 -11.59
CA ALA A 114 12.98 4.65 -12.01
C ALA A 114 14.05 4.47 -13.10
N ALA A 115 14.74 3.33 -13.13
CA ALA A 115 15.76 3.02 -14.14
C ALA A 115 15.19 2.62 -15.52
N ALA A 116 13.88 2.34 -15.61
CA ALA A 116 13.21 1.90 -16.83
C ALA A 116 12.43 3.01 -17.57
N ALA A 117 12.53 4.27 -17.13
CA ALA A 117 11.86 5.44 -17.70
C ALA A 117 12.88 6.43 -18.30
#